data_AF-A0A4P2VBD7-F1
#
_entry.id   AF-A0A4P2VBD7-F1
#
_cell.length_a   1.000
_cell.length_b   1.000
_cell.length_c   1.000
_cell.angle_alpha   90.00
_cell.angle_beta   90.00
_cell.angle_gamma   90.00
#
_symmetry.space_group_name_H-M   'P 1'
#
loop_
_entity.id
_entity.type
_entity.pdbx_description
1 polymer ?
#
loop_
_entity_poly.entity_id
_entity_poly.type
_entity_poly.pdbx_seq_one_letter_code
_entity_poly.pdbx_strand_id
1 'polypeptide(L)' 'IVIRRDYLHFVRKYSRFEKRHRNMSVHCSPAF' A
#
# COMPACT_ATOMS: atom_id res chain seq x y z
N ILE A 1 -5.34 13.68 -3.80
CA ILE A 1 -5.86 12.77 -2.77
C ILE A 1 -4.76 11.85 -2.24
N VAL A 2 -4.91 11.29 -1.04
CA VAL A 2 -3.98 10.29 -0.48
C VAL A 2 -4.62 8.91 -0.61
N ILE A 3 -4.03 8.03 -1.40
CA ILE A 3 -4.50 6.65 -1.58
C ILE A 3 -3.67 5.73 -0.68
N ARG A 4 -4.33 4.77 -0.03
CA ARG A 4 -3.68 3.70 0.73
C ARG A 4 -3.59 2.44 -0.14
N ARG A 5 -2.37 1.88 -0.26
CA ARG A 5 -2.13 0.60 -0.93
C ARG A 5 -1.67 -0.43 0.09
N ASP A 6 -2.53 -1.39 0.39
CA ASP A 6 -2.21 -2.55 1.21
C ASP A 6 -1.54 -3.64 0.36
N TYR A 7 -0.50 -4.27 0.88
CA TYR A 7 0.21 -5.37 0.24
C TYR A 7 0.72 -6.37 1.29
N LEU A 8 0.92 -7.60 0.85
CA LEU A 8 1.51 -8.65 1.65
C LEU A 8 3.02 -8.68 1.44
N HIS A 9 3.78 -8.50 2.52
CA HIS A 9 5.24 -8.61 2.49
C HIS A 9 5.64 -9.99 3.01
N PHE A 10 6.46 -10.71 2.24
CA PHE A 10 6.91 -12.05 2.61
C PHE A 10 8.13 -11.99 3.53
N VAL A 11 8.00 -12.53 4.73
CA VAL A 11 9.08 -12.62 5.71
C VAL A 11 9.72 -13.99 5.64
N ARG A 12 10.87 -14.08 4.96
CA ARG A 12 11.61 -15.33 4.72
C ARG A 12 11.94 -16.11 6.00
N LYS A 13 12.31 -15.40 7.08
CA LYS A 13 12.68 -16.01 8.36
C LYS A 13 11.57 -16.87 8.97
N TYR A 14 10.31 -16.49 8.75
CA TYR A 14 9.16 -17.18 9.33
C TYR A 14 8.26 -17.85 8.29
N SER A 15 8.64 -17.77 7.01
CA SER A 15 7.85 -18.22 5.86
C SER A 15 6.37 -17.77 5.93
N ARG A 16 6.16 -16.52 6.33
CA ARG A 16 4.82 -15.92 6.53
C ARG A 16 4.71 -14.59 5.80
N PHE A 17 3.48 -14.22 5.47
CA PHE A 17 3.16 -12.89 4.93
C PHE A 17 2.68 -11.97 6.06
N GLU A 18 3.24 -10.76 6.13
CA GLU A 18 2.73 -9.68 6.98
C GLU A 18 1.93 -8.68 6.14
N LYS A 19 0.85 -8.13 6.69
CA LYS A 19 0.09 -7.06 6.04
C LYS A 19 0.83 -5.75 6.25
N ARG A 20 1.12 -5.04 5.16
CA ARG A 20 1.69 -3.69 5.17
C ARG A 20 0.85 -2.76 4.31
N HIS A 21 1.01 -1.46 4.52
CA HIS A 21 0.47 -0.46 3.62
C HIS A 21 1.50 0.62 3.31
N ARG A 22 1.28 1.32 2.19
CA ARG A 22 1.94 2.57 1.88
C ARG A 22 0.90 3.60 1.46
N ASN A 23 1.10 4.83 1.90
CA ASN A 23 0.27 5.96 1.51
C ASN A 23 0.96 6.65 0.34
N MET A 24 0.21 6.91 -0.72
CA MET A 24 0.69 7.63 -1.89
C MET A 24 -0.14 8.88 -2.09
N SER A 25 0.50 10.05 -2.14
CA SER A 25 -0.12 11.28 -2.60
C SER A 25 -0.24 11.26 -4.13
N VAL A 26 -1.44 11.49 -4.64
CA VAL A 26 -1.71 11.57 -6.08
C VAL A 26 -2.52 12.82 -6.40
N HIS A 27 -2.31 13.37 -7.59
CA HIS A 27 -3.16 14.41 -8.12
C HIS A 27 -4.50 13.81 -8.59
N CYS A 28 -5.61 14.49 -8.29
CA CYS A 28 -6.90 14.22 -8.92
C CYS A 28 -7.23 15.41 -9.82
N SER A 29 -7.63 15.12 -11.06
CA SER A 29 -8.14 16.14 -11.96
C SER A 29 -9.47 16.70 -11.39
N PRO A 30 -9.80 17.98 -11.63
CA PRO A 30 -10.99 18.63 -11.07
C PRO A 30 -12.35 18.03 -11.46
N ALA A 31 -12.40 17.09 -12.40
CA ALA A 31 -13.61 16.40 -12.84
C ALA A 31 -13.88 15.07 -12.08
N PHE A 32 -13.03 14.70 -11.13
CA PHE A 32 -13.12 13.47 -10.32
C PHE A 32 -13.28 13.76 -8.83
#